data_AF-A0A834BES2-F1
#
_entry.id   AF-A0A834BES2-F1
#
_cell.length_a   1.000
_cell.length_b   1.000
_cell.length_c   1.000
_cell.angle_alpha   90.00
_cell.angle_beta   90.00
_cell.angle_gamma   90.00
#
_symmetry.space_group_name_H-M   'P 1'
#
loop_
_entity.id
_entity.type
_entity.pdbx_description
1 polymer ?
#
loop_
_entity_poly.entity_id
_entity_poly.type
_entity_poly.pdbx_seq_one_letter_code
_entity_poly.pdbx_strand_id
1 'polypeptide(L)'
;MIPEFVGRLPVVVPLHSLDEKTLVQILTEPRNAVIPQYQALFSMDKCELNVTEDALKAIARLALERKTGARGLRSIMEKLLLEPMFEVPNSDIVCVEVDKEVVEGKKEPGYIRAPTKESSEEEYDSGVEEEGWPRQADAANS
;
A
#
# COMPACT_ATOMS: atom_id res chain seq x y z
N MET A 1 -10.43 46.40 0.31
CA MET A 1 -11.54 45.92 1.15
C MET A 1 -12.21 47.16 1.74
N ILE A 2 -13.54 47.26 1.73
CA ILE A 2 -14.28 48.49 2.10
C ILE A 2 -14.43 48.57 3.64
N PRO A 3 -14.27 49.74 4.30
CA PRO A 3 -14.25 49.87 5.75
C PRO A 3 -15.47 49.29 6.50
N GLU A 4 -16.69 49.37 5.96
CA GLU A 4 -17.88 48.81 6.64
C GLU A 4 -17.85 47.28 6.75
N PHE A 5 -17.15 46.59 5.85
CA PHE A 5 -17.11 45.13 5.81
C PHE A 5 -16.10 44.57 6.82
N VAL A 6 -15.00 45.28 7.05
CA VAL A 6 -13.98 44.92 8.05
C VAL A 6 -14.53 45.09 9.48
N GLY A 7 -15.40 46.08 9.70
CA GLY A 7 -16.07 46.28 10.99
C GLY A 7 -17.08 45.19 11.38
N ARG A 8 -17.53 44.35 10.44
CA ARG A 8 -18.47 43.24 10.70
C ARG A 8 -17.77 41.90 10.96
N LEU A 9 -16.44 41.83 10.81
CA LEU A 9 -15.63 40.64 11.06
C LEU A 9 -14.64 40.93 12.22
N PRO A 10 -15.12 41.03 13.47
CA PRO A 10 -14.31 41.44 14.61
C PRO A 10 -13.23 40.42 15.02
N VAL A 11 -13.26 39.20 14.47
CA VAL A 11 -12.32 38.12 14.80
C VAL A 11 -11.41 37.85 13.60
N VAL A 12 -10.15 38.21 13.74
CA VAL A 12 -9.08 37.90 12.78
C VAL A 12 -8.13 36.92 13.44
N VAL A 13 -7.98 35.73 12.85
CA VAL A 13 -7.02 34.72 13.31
C VAL A 13 -5.96 34.53 12.23
N PRO A 14 -4.70 34.94 12.45
CA PRO A 14 -3.63 34.66 11.51
C PRO A 14 -3.31 33.17 11.52
N LEU A 15 -3.19 32.58 10.33
CA LEU A 15 -2.71 31.21 10.16
C LEU A 15 -1.19 31.23 10.00
N HIS A 16 -0.51 30.33 10.71
CA HIS A 16 0.94 30.15 10.56
C HIS A 16 1.25 29.37 9.27
N SER A 17 2.38 29.70 8.65
CA SER A 17 2.91 28.93 7.53
C SER A 17 3.25 27.51 7.97
N LEU A 18 3.11 26.55 7.04
CA LEU A 18 3.45 25.15 7.29
C LEU A 18 4.95 24.96 7.14
N ASP A 19 5.61 24.47 8.19
CA ASP A 19 7.01 24.06 8.18
C ASP A 19 7.17 22.56 7.87
N GLU A 20 8.39 22.12 7.55
CA GLU A 20 8.72 20.70 7.27
C GLU A 20 8.25 19.80 8.41
N LYS A 21 8.53 20.19 9.66
CA LYS A 21 8.13 19.45 10.86
C LYS A 21 6.61 19.31 10.96
N THR A 22 5.88 20.39 10.70
CA THR A 22 4.40 20.39 10.74
C THR A 22 3.82 19.47 9.67
N LEU A 23 4.42 19.42 8.47
CA LEU A 23 3.99 18.50 7.41
C LEU A 23 4.23 17.03 7.77
N VAL A 24 5.37 16.71 8.40
CA VAL A 24 5.64 15.36 8.91
C VAL A 24 4.62 14.95 9.98
N GLN A 25 4.27 15.86 10.89
CA GLN A 25 3.22 15.60 11.88
C GLN A 25 1.85 15.37 11.22
N ILE A 26 1.49 16.17 10.20
CA ILE A 26 0.25 15.97 9.44
C ILE A 26 0.19 14.59 8.74
N LEU A 27 1.34 14.06 8.32
CA LEU A 27 1.41 12.74 7.69
C LEU A 27 1.18 11.57 8.65
N THR A 28 1.38 11.75 9.96
CA THR A 28 1.53 10.66 10.94
C THR A 28 0.60 10.74 12.16
N GLU A 29 0.41 11.93 12.74
CA GLU A 29 -0.31 12.13 14.01
C GLU A 29 -1.84 12.27 13.92
N PRO A 30 -2.42 12.99 12.93
CA PRO A 30 -3.86 13.23 12.96
C PRO A 30 -4.64 11.93 12.71
N ARG A 31 -5.87 11.86 13.23
CA ARG A 31 -6.76 10.70 13.05
C ARG A 31 -6.95 10.31 11.57
N ASN A 32 -6.91 11.30 10.67
CA ASN A 32 -7.00 11.12 9.23
C ASN A 32 -5.65 11.35 8.53
N ALA A 33 -4.56 10.95 9.17
CA ALA A 33 -3.22 10.96 8.61
C ALA A 33 -3.13 10.05 7.36
N VAL A 34 -2.27 10.42 6.42
CA VAL A 34 -2.16 9.74 5.12
C VAL A 34 -1.44 8.39 5.28
N ILE A 35 -0.39 8.32 6.10
CA ILE A 35 0.39 7.10 6.30
C ILE A 35 -0.46 5.97 6.91
N PRO A 36 -1.19 6.17 8.02
CA PRO A 36 -2.00 5.09 8.61
C PRO A 36 -3.14 4.62 7.70
N GLN A 37 -3.68 5.51 6.86
CA GLN A 37 -4.69 5.13 5.86
C GLN A 37 -4.12 4.16 4.83
N TYR A 38 -2.93 4.43 4.30
CA TYR A 38 -2.27 3.51 3.37
C TYR A 38 -1.82 2.23 4.07
N GLN A 39 -1.27 2.31 5.28
CA GLN A 39 -0.92 1.11 6.06
C GLN A 39 -2.12 0.19 6.28
N ALA A 40 -3.28 0.75 6.61
CA ALA A 40 -4.52 0.00 6.74
C ALA A 40 -4.96 -0.61 5.40
N LEU A 41 -4.76 0.09 4.28
CA LEU A 41 -5.08 -0.42 2.94
C LEU A 41 -4.20 -1.61 2.57
N PHE A 42 -2.87 -1.51 2.72
CA PHE A 42 -1.94 -2.62 2.47
C PHE A 42 -2.19 -3.81 3.42
N SER A 43 -2.61 -3.53 4.66
CA SER A 43 -2.95 -4.58 5.63
C SER A 43 -4.12 -5.46 5.18
N MET A 44 -5.04 -4.94 4.35
CA MET A 44 -6.13 -5.74 3.78
C MET A 44 -5.60 -6.83 2.84
N ASP A 45 -4.49 -6.56 2.15
CA ASP A 45 -3.78 -7.47 1.27
C ASP A 45 -2.69 -8.28 1.99
N LYS A 46 -2.68 -8.28 3.33
CA LYS A 46 -1.67 -8.94 4.18
C LYS A 46 -0.24 -8.45 3.94
N CYS A 47 -0.10 -7.21 3.48
CA CYS A 47 1.19 -6.54 3.29
C CYS A 47 1.38 -5.42 4.31
N GLU A 48 2.58 -5.28 4.86
CA GLU A 48 2.95 -4.15 5.71
C GLU A 48 3.58 -3.03 4.86
N LEU A 49 3.28 -1.77 5.19
CA LEU A 49 3.91 -0.59 4.58
C LEU A 49 4.81 0.09 5.60
N ASN A 50 6.12 -0.01 5.38
CA ASN A 50 7.13 0.63 6.21
C ASN A 50 7.69 1.87 5.49
N VAL A 51 7.59 3.03 6.15
CA VAL A 51 8.09 4.31 5.62
C VAL A 51 9.12 4.84 6.59
N THR A 52 10.36 5.00 6.12
CA THR A 52 11.45 5.46 6.98
C THR A 52 11.29 6.94 7.35
N GLU A 53 11.85 7.35 8.48
CA GLU A 53 11.74 8.75 8.96
C GLU A 53 12.35 9.73 7.94
N ASP A 54 13.42 9.31 7.25
CA ASP A 54 14.05 10.11 6.20
C ASP A 54 13.15 10.26 4.96
N ALA A 55 12.36 9.22 4.62
CA ALA A 55 11.36 9.31 3.57
C ALA A 55 10.26 10.32 3.92
N LEU A 56 9.78 10.33 5.17
CA LEU A 56 8.78 11.31 5.63
C LEU A 56 9.30 12.76 5.50
N LYS A 57 10.55 13.00 5.90
CA LYS A 57 11.21 14.31 5.73
C LYS A 57 11.34 14.69 4.26
N ALA A 58 11.73 13.74 3.40
CA ALA A 58 11.84 13.96 1.97
C ALA A 58 10.50 14.33 1.33
N ILE A 59 9.41 13.64 1.70
CA ILE A 59 8.05 13.93 1.22
C ILE A 59 7.64 15.34 1.64
N ALA A 60 7.89 15.72 2.90
CA ALA A 60 7.59 17.05 3.42
C ALA A 60 8.36 18.15 2.66
N ARG A 61 9.66 17.95 2.39
CA ARG A 61 10.47 18.87 1.59
C ARG A 61 9.95 19.03 0.17
N LEU A 62 9.60 17.92 -0.48
CA LEU A 62 9.05 17.94 -1.83
C LEU A 62 7.71 18.71 -1.89
N ALA A 63 6.87 18.58 -0.86
CA ALA A 63 5.61 19.32 -0.76
C ALA A 63 5.82 20.83 -0.55
N LEU A 64 6.85 21.23 0.22
CA LEU A 64 7.25 22.63 0.39
C LEU A 64 7.77 23.22 -0.91
N GLU A 65 8.65 22.50 -1.62
CA GLU A 65 9.24 22.94 -2.89
C GLU A 65 8.16 23.16 -3.96
N ARG A 66 7.16 22.27 -4.00
CA ARG A 66 6.02 22.38 -4.91
C ARG A 66 5.00 23.45 -4.50
N LYS A 67 5.17 24.13 -3.36
CA LYS A 67 4.26 25.15 -2.82
C LYS A 67 2.80 24.70 -2.70
N THR A 68 2.58 23.40 -2.57
CA THR A 68 1.24 22.80 -2.46
C THR A 68 0.84 22.57 -1.00
N GLY A 69 1.79 22.68 -0.05
CA GLY A 69 1.55 22.53 1.39
C GLY A 69 0.93 21.17 1.74
N ALA A 70 0.07 21.14 2.75
CA ALA A 70 -0.57 19.91 3.23
C ALA A 70 -1.42 19.21 2.16
N ARG A 71 -1.99 19.95 1.21
CA ARG A 71 -2.84 19.38 0.15
C ARG A 71 -2.01 18.58 -0.87
N GLY A 72 -0.75 18.94 -1.06
CA GLY A 72 0.17 18.25 -1.97
C GLY A 72 0.67 16.89 -1.46
N LEU A 73 0.67 16.69 -0.15
CA LEU A 73 1.17 15.46 0.48
C LEU A 73 0.48 14.21 -0.05
N ARG A 74 -0.86 14.24 -0.15
CA ARG A 74 -1.63 13.11 -0.66
C ARG A 74 -1.29 12.77 -2.12
N SER A 75 -1.13 13.79 -2.97
CA SER A 75 -0.77 13.58 -4.38
C SER A 75 0.64 13.01 -4.54
N ILE A 76 1.58 13.37 -3.67
CA ILE A 76 2.93 12.80 -3.67
C ILE A 76 2.87 11.32 -3.26
N MET A 77 2.18 11.01 -2.16
CA MET A 77 2.00 9.64 -1.69
C MET A 77 1.32 8.76 -2.73
N GLU A 78 0.25 9.24 -3.36
CA GLU A 78 -0.50 8.49 -4.38
C GLU A 78 0.35 8.16 -5.60
N LYS A 79 1.28 9.06 -5.99
CA LYS A 79 2.23 8.77 -7.07
C LYS A 79 3.29 7.74 -6.66
N LEU A 80 3.81 7.84 -5.44
CA LEU A 80 4.84 6.93 -4.94
C LEU A 80 4.30 5.51 -4.71
N LEU A 81 3.05 5.41 -4.26
CA LEU A 81 2.42 4.13 -3.94
C LEU A 81 1.68 3.50 -5.12
N LEU A 82 1.54 4.21 -6.26
CA LEU A 82 0.79 3.70 -7.41
C LEU A 82 1.32 2.35 -7.90
N GLU A 83 2.64 2.21 -8.00
CA GLU A 83 3.30 0.99 -8.44
C GLU A 83 3.22 -0.12 -7.38
N PRO A 84 3.58 0.10 -6.10
CA PRO A 84 3.35 -0.87 -5.03
C PRO A 84 1.89 -1.36 -4.92
N MET A 85 0.91 -0.47 -5.11
CA MET A 85 -0.50 -0.83 -5.07
C MET A 85 -0.94 -1.73 -6.24
N PHE A 86 -0.19 -1.72 -7.36
CA PHE A 86 -0.43 -2.62 -8.48
C PHE A 86 0.30 -3.96 -8.29
N GLU A 87 1.50 -3.95 -7.70
CA GLU A 87 2.31 -5.16 -7.52
C GLU A 87 1.88 -6.01 -6.32
N VAL A 88 1.40 -5.41 -5.23
CA VAL A 88 1.04 -6.15 -4.01
C VAL A 88 -0.11 -7.15 -4.23
N PRO A 89 -1.22 -6.79 -4.90
CA PRO A 89 -2.31 -7.75 -5.15
C PRO A 89 -1.86 -8.96 -5.97
N ASN A 90 -2.17 -10.16 -5.51
CA ASN A 90 -1.78 -11.45 -6.13
C ASN A 90 -0.27 -11.73 -6.16
N SER A 91 0.50 -11.13 -5.25
CA SER A 91 1.94 -11.39 -5.09
C SER A 91 2.27 -12.03 -3.74
N ASP A 92 3.49 -12.55 -3.62
CA ASP A 92 4.04 -13.07 -2.35
C ASP A 92 4.69 -11.96 -1.49
N ILE A 93 4.39 -10.69 -1.77
CA ILE A 93 4.98 -9.53 -1.07
C ILE A 93 4.31 -9.37 0.30
N VAL A 94 5.13 -9.37 1.34
CA VAL A 94 4.70 -9.20 2.74
C VAL A 94 5.02 -7.82 3.30
N CYS A 95 6.00 -7.12 2.74
CA CYS A 95 6.35 -5.78 3.19
C CYS A 95 6.83 -4.91 2.02
N VAL A 96 6.37 -3.66 2.00
CA VAL A 96 6.85 -2.60 1.11
C VAL A 96 7.64 -1.60 1.94
N GLU A 97 8.89 -1.37 1.55
CA GLU A 97 9.78 -0.40 2.18
C GLU A 97 9.96 0.84 1.30
N VAL A 98 9.66 2.01 1.88
CA VAL A 98 9.80 3.31 1.22
C VAL A 98 10.89 4.12 1.90
N ASP A 99 11.99 4.30 1.17
CA ASP A 99 13.14 5.11 1.57
C ASP A 99 13.16 6.49 0.93
N LYS A 100 14.02 7.37 1.46
CA LYS A 100 14.28 8.70 0.88
C LYS A 100 14.60 8.65 -0.61
N GLU A 101 15.38 7.67 -1.07
CA GLU A 101 15.77 7.56 -2.48
C GLU A 101 14.59 7.25 -3.41
N VAL A 102 13.61 6.50 -2.90
CA VAL A 102 12.36 6.20 -3.61
C VAL A 102 11.53 7.48 -3.77
N VAL A 103 11.46 8.29 -2.71
CA VAL A 103 10.79 9.61 -2.75
C VAL A 103 11.46 10.57 -3.73
N GLU A 104 12.79 10.53 -3.82
CA GLU A 104 13.57 11.34 -4.76
C GLU A 104 13.53 10.79 -6.21
N GLY A 105 12.93 9.62 -6.43
CA GLY A 105 12.82 8.98 -7.76
C GLY A 105 14.13 8.38 -8.27
N LYS A 106 15.08 8.07 -7.37
CA LYS A 106 16.39 7.50 -7.71
C LYS A 106 16.41 5.97 -7.69
N LYS A 107 15.47 5.37 -6.95
CA LYS A 107 15.38 3.93 -6.70
C LYS A 107 13.92 3.49 -6.73
N GLU A 108 13.68 2.25 -7.12
CA GLU A 108 12.36 1.60 -7.01
C GLU A 108 12.04 1.22 -5.56
N PRO A 109 10.75 1.08 -5.20
CA PRO A 109 10.33 0.63 -3.87
C PRO A 109 10.96 -0.71 -3.48
N GLY A 110 11.29 -0.88 -2.19
CA GLY A 110 11.79 -2.15 -1.68
C GLY A 110 10.65 -3.12 -1.43
N TYR A 111 10.81 -4.37 -1.86
CA TYR A 111 9.81 -5.43 -1.63
C TYR A 111 10.43 -6.59 -0.87
N ILE A 112 9.79 -6.97 0.24
CA ILE A 112 10.13 -8.18 1.00
C ILE A 112 9.06 -9.23 0.67
N ARG A 113 9.50 -10.41 0.21
CA ARG A 113 8.61 -11.52 -0.12
C ARG A 113 8.63 -12.60 0.95
N ALA A 114 7.50 -13.26 1.17
CA ALA A 114 7.44 -14.43 2.04
C ALA A 114 8.31 -15.56 1.43
N PRO A 115 9.03 -16.34 2.25
CA PRO A 115 9.62 -17.57 1.78
C PRO A 115 8.49 -18.53 1.38
N THR A 116 8.46 -18.94 0.11
CA THR A 116 7.55 -19.98 -0.39
C THR A 116 7.69 -21.22 0.50
N LYS A 117 6.62 -21.61 1.20
CA LYS A 117 6.48 -23.00 1.61
C LYS A 117 6.29 -23.77 0.31
N GLU A 118 7.25 -24.63 -0.03
CA GLU A 118 6.99 -25.74 -0.97
C GLU A 118 5.71 -26.41 -0.50
N SER A 119 4.64 -26.22 -1.26
CA SER A 119 3.46 -27.06 -1.15
C SER A 119 3.96 -28.47 -1.43
N SER A 120 3.99 -29.31 -0.41
CA SER A 120 4.04 -30.76 -0.55
C SER A 120 3.07 -31.12 -1.65
N GLU A 121 3.58 -31.70 -2.73
CA GLU A 121 2.81 -32.32 -3.80
C GLU A 121 1.68 -33.10 -3.14
N GLU A 122 0.44 -32.66 -3.36
CA GLU A 122 -0.71 -33.52 -3.18
C GLU A 122 -0.53 -34.62 -4.23
N GLU A 123 0.14 -35.69 -3.81
CA GLU A 123 0.24 -36.96 -4.49
C GLU A 123 -1.21 -37.42 -4.72
N TYR A 124 -1.71 -37.17 -5.93
CA TYR A 124 -2.94 -37.78 -6.42
C TYR A 124 -2.67 -39.29 -6.44
N ASP A 125 -3.01 -39.96 -5.35
CA ASP A 125 -3.13 -41.40 -5.31
C ASP A 125 -4.21 -41.79 -6.33
N SER A 126 -3.79 -42.12 -7.55
CA SER A 126 -4.63 -42.83 -8.50
C SER A 126 -4.83 -44.23 -7.94
N GLY A 127 -5.74 -44.32 -6.98
CA GLY A 127 -6.30 -45.56 -6.48
C GLY A 127 -6.86 -46.32 -7.66
N VAL A 128 -6.08 -47.31 -8.09
CA VAL A 128 -6.45 -48.31 -9.08
C VAL A 128 -7.63 -49.09 -8.50
N GLU A 129 -8.85 -48.72 -8.89
CA GLU A 129 -10.00 -49.63 -8.79
C GLU A 129 -9.83 -50.71 -9.87
N GLU A 130 -8.95 -51.69 -9.61
CA GLU A 130 -9.08 -53.02 -10.22
C GLU A 130 -10.24 -53.75 -9.52
N GLU A 131 -11.47 -53.27 -9.74
CA GLU A 131 -12.63 -54.14 -9.59
C GLU A 131 -12.78 -54.96 -10.86
N GLY A 132 -12.35 -56.22 -10.76
CA GLY A 132 -12.40 -57.21 -11.81
C GLY A 132 -13.80 -57.34 -12.39
N TRP A 133 -13.92 -57.05 -13.69
CA TRP A 133 -15.07 -57.43 -14.48
C TRP A 133 -14.96 -58.94 -14.78
N PRO A 134 -15.81 -59.83 -14.22
CA PRO A 134 -15.83 -61.21 -14.68
C PRO A 134 -16.37 -61.22 -16.11
N ARG A 135 -15.47 -61.46 -17.06
CA ARG A 135 -15.82 -61.89 -18.41
C ARG A 135 -16.48 -63.26 -18.31
N GLN A 136 -17.81 -63.32 -18.35
CA GLN A 136 -18.51 -64.54 -18.77
C GLN A 136 -18.70 -64.46 -20.29
N ALA A 137 -17.76 -65.08 -21.00
CA ALA A 137 -17.98 -65.56 -22.35
C ALA A 137 -18.58 -66.97 -22.26
N ASP A 138 -19.45 -67.25 -23.23
CA ASP A 138 -19.95 -68.55 -23.67
C ASP A 138 -21.01 -69.26 -22.81
N ALA A 139 -22.26 -69.24 -23.31
CA ALA A 139 -22.87 -70.40 -23.98
C ALA A 139 -24.39 -70.42 -23.82
N ALA A 140 -25.14 -70.18 -24.91
CA ALA A 140 -26.40 -70.88 -25.18
C ALA A 140 -26.90 -70.53 -26.59
N ASN A 141 -26.44 -71.33 -27.56
CA ASN A 141 -27.20 -71.64 -28.76
C ASN A 141 -28.07 -72.86 -28.43
N SER A 142 -29.39 -72.70 -28.36
CA SER A 142 -30.45 -73.66 -28.75
C SER A 142 -31.81 -73.00 -28.55
#